data_AF-A0A355T446-F1
#
_entry.id   AF-A0A355T446-F1
#
_cell.length_a   1.000
_cell.length_b   1.000
_cell.length_c   1.000
_cell.angle_alpha   90.00
_cell.angle_beta   90.00
_cell.angle_gamma   90.00
#
_symmetry.space_group_name_H-M   'P 1'
#
loop_
_entity.id
_entity.type
_entity.pdbx_description
1 polymer ?
#
loop_
_entity_poly.entity_id
_entity_poly.type
_entity_poly.pdbx_seq_one_letter_code
_entity_poly.pdbx_strand_id
1 'polypeptide(L)'
;MDLPRALPAPDGSTITAVLGPTNTGKTHLAVERMLGHKTGMIGQPLRLLAREVYDRIRKRVSPSEVALMTGEEKIVPPHARYFVCTTESMPLEKTVDFLAVDEIQLAADPERGHVFTDRLLRARGEEETMFLGSETARPLISRLLPDASITNRPRFSILSHAGQKKLTKLPRRTAIVDFSADRVYAIAELIRRQRGGAAVVMGALSPRTRNAQVALYQNGDVDYLIATDAIGMGLNMDV
;
A
#
# COMPACT_ATOMS: atom_id res chain seq x y z
N MET A 1 12.00 30.96 5.80
CA MET A 1 10.69 30.44 6.23
C MET A 1 10.99 29.22 7.07
N ASP A 2 10.69 29.27 8.37
CA ASP A 2 10.94 28.12 9.25
C ASP A 2 10.05 26.95 8.84
N LEU A 3 10.65 25.77 8.77
CA LEU A 3 9.90 24.56 8.46
C LEU A 3 8.96 24.24 9.63
N PRO A 4 7.80 23.64 9.36
CA PRO A 4 6.93 23.16 10.43
C PRO A 4 7.71 22.15 11.29
N ARG A 5 7.73 22.40 12.61
CA ARG A 5 8.37 21.51 13.57
C ARG A 5 7.50 20.27 13.75
N ALA A 6 8.03 19.10 13.41
CA ALA A 6 7.37 17.83 13.74
C ALA A 6 7.29 17.65 15.26
N LEU A 7 6.25 16.98 15.73
CA LEU A 7 6.17 16.56 17.12
C LEU A 7 7.35 15.63 17.43
N PRO A 8 8.03 15.80 18.58
CA PRO A 8 9.03 14.85 19.01
C PRO A 8 8.38 13.47 19.23
N ALA A 9 9.22 12.45 19.27
CA ALA A 9 8.79 11.16 19.80
C ALA A 9 8.46 11.33 21.30
N PRO A 10 7.41 10.69 21.85
CA PRO A 10 7.26 10.55 23.29
C PRO A 10 8.54 10.04 23.98
N ASP A 11 8.74 10.37 25.26
CA ASP A 11 9.93 9.95 26.00
C ASP A 11 10.07 8.42 26.01
N GLY A 12 11.22 7.93 25.56
CA GLY A 12 11.50 6.48 25.46
C GLY A 12 10.91 5.79 24.22
N SER A 13 10.19 6.51 23.36
CA SER A 13 9.66 5.98 22.10
C SER A 13 10.65 6.10 20.94
N THR A 14 10.37 5.40 19.85
CA THR A 14 11.20 5.43 18.64
C THR A 14 10.43 5.88 17.40
N ILE A 15 11.10 6.65 16.52
CA ILE A 15 10.61 6.95 15.18
C ILE A 15 11.54 6.28 14.17
N THR A 16 10.95 5.44 13.31
CA THR A 16 11.69 4.72 12.27
C THR A 16 11.07 4.96 10.90
N ALA A 17 11.89 5.30 9.92
CA ALA A 17 11.52 5.29 8.52
C ALA A 17 12.09 4.03 7.85
N VAL A 18 11.21 3.12 7.44
CA VAL A 18 11.59 1.94 6.67
C VAL A 18 11.38 2.26 5.19
N LEU A 19 12.48 2.53 4.49
CA LEU A 19 12.47 2.93 3.09
C LEU A 19 12.93 1.79 2.19
N GLY A 20 12.43 1.78 0.96
CA GLY A 20 12.86 0.85 -0.08
C GLY A 20 11.83 0.73 -1.20
N PRO A 21 12.17 0.10 -2.34
CA PRO A 21 11.25 -0.08 -3.46
C PRO A 21 10.01 -0.91 -3.07
N THR A 22 9.03 -1.03 -3.98
CA THR A 22 7.95 -2.01 -3.83
C THR A 22 8.51 -3.44 -3.76
N ASN A 23 7.72 -4.39 -3.25
CA ASN A 23 8.12 -5.79 -3.08
C ASN A 23 9.36 -6.00 -2.17
N THR A 24 9.30 -5.41 -0.97
CA THR A 24 10.37 -5.41 0.06
C THR A 24 9.87 -5.83 1.45
N GLY A 25 8.59 -6.18 1.57
CA GLY A 25 7.99 -6.65 2.83
C GLY A 25 7.85 -5.59 3.93
N LYS A 26 7.83 -4.29 3.59
CA LYS A 26 7.68 -3.19 4.56
C LYS A 26 6.37 -3.27 5.35
N THR A 27 5.24 -3.38 4.67
CA THR A 27 3.92 -3.49 5.31
C THR A 27 3.82 -4.76 6.17
N HIS A 28 4.42 -5.87 5.71
CA HIS A 28 4.49 -7.09 6.52
C HIS A 28 5.26 -6.84 7.82
N LEU A 29 6.43 -6.21 7.76
CA LEU A 29 7.20 -5.83 8.95
C LEU A 29 6.38 -4.97 9.91
N ALA A 30 5.70 -3.94 9.41
CA ALA A 30 4.89 -3.06 10.26
C ALA A 30 3.74 -3.82 10.94
N VAL A 31 3.08 -4.75 10.25
CA VAL A 31 2.04 -5.59 10.85
C VAL A 31 2.61 -6.51 11.93
N GLU A 32 3.78 -7.14 11.71
CA GLU A 32 4.43 -7.94 12.76
C GLU A 32 4.80 -7.10 13.98
N ARG A 33 5.35 -5.91 13.77
CA ARG A 33 5.68 -4.98 14.86
C ARG A 33 4.42 -4.58 15.61
N MET A 34 3.39 -4.13 14.89
CA MET A 34 2.10 -3.73 15.47
C MET A 34 1.48 -4.82 16.36
N LEU A 35 1.50 -6.08 15.91
CA LEU A 35 0.93 -7.19 16.69
C LEU A 35 1.80 -7.60 17.88
N GLY A 36 3.06 -7.15 17.95
CA GLY A 36 3.90 -7.26 19.14
C GLY A 36 3.56 -6.23 20.23
N HIS A 37 2.78 -5.21 19.91
CA HIS A 37 2.35 -4.14 20.83
C HIS A 37 0.93 -4.39 21.36
N LYS A 38 0.58 -3.80 22.53
CA LYS A 38 -0.73 -4.03 23.15
C LYS A 38 -1.87 -3.37 22.36
N THR A 39 -1.58 -2.23 21.73
CA THR A 39 -2.47 -1.47 20.85
C THR A 39 -1.71 -0.97 19.62
N GLY A 40 -2.42 -0.76 18.52
CA GLY A 40 -1.77 -0.30 17.31
C GLY A 40 -2.68 0.31 16.25
N MET A 41 -2.12 1.15 15.40
CA MET A 41 -2.81 1.76 14.27
C MET A 41 -1.92 1.76 13.03
N ILE A 42 -2.49 1.42 11.87
CA ILE A 42 -1.79 1.52 10.58
C ILE A 42 -2.65 2.24 9.54
N GLY A 43 -2.10 3.32 8.97
CA GLY A 43 -2.67 4.04 7.84
C GLY A 43 -2.17 3.48 6.51
N GLN A 44 -3.10 3.16 5.62
CA GLN A 44 -2.86 2.67 4.27
C GLN A 44 -3.30 3.71 3.23
N PRO A 45 -2.63 3.83 2.09
CA PRO A 45 -2.93 4.87 1.10
C PRO A 45 -4.19 4.59 0.28
N LEU A 46 -4.69 3.35 0.30
CA LEU A 46 -5.86 2.93 -0.46
C LEU A 46 -6.74 1.98 0.36
N ARG A 47 -8.05 2.10 0.17
CA ARG A 47 -9.06 1.24 0.79
C ARG A 47 -8.79 -0.25 0.59
N LEU A 48 -8.37 -0.64 -0.61
CA LEU A 48 -8.13 -2.06 -0.94
C LEU A 48 -6.95 -2.63 -0.14
N LEU A 49 -5.89 -1.84 0.07
CA LEU A 49 -4.75 -2.23 0.91
C LEU A 49 -5.13 -2.26 2.40
N ALA A 50 -5.91 -1.28 2.88
CA ALA A 50 -6.47 -1.31 4.22
C ALA A 50 -7.28 -2.60 4.46
N ARG A 51 -8.11 -2.98 3.48
CA ARG A 51 -8.89 -4.21 3.55
C ARG A 51 -8.02 -5.47 3.57
N GLU A 52 -6.99 -5.55 2.74
CA GLU A 52 -6.06 -6.68 2.73
C GLU A 52 -5.34 -6.83 4.09
N VAL A 53 -4.83 -5.73 4.64
CA VAL A 53 -4.16 -5.71 5.95
C VAL A 53 -5.13 -6.11 7.06
N TYR A 54 -6.36 -5.61 7.03
CA TYR A 54 -7.43 -5.99 7.96
C TYR A 54 -7.71 -7.50 7.91
N ASP A 55 -7.96 -8.05 6.73
CA ASP A 55 -8.28 -9.47 6.57
C ASP A 55 -7.08 -10.37 6.96
N ARG A 56 -5.84 -9.89 6.82
CA ARG A 56 -4.64 -10.59 7.32
C ARG A 56 -4.57 -10.59 8.85
N ILE A 57 -4.82 -9.46 9.49
CA ILE A 57 -4.79 -9.34 10.96
C ILE A 57 -5.94 -10.11 11.59
N ARG A 58 -7.16 -10.03 11.01
CA ARG A 58 -8.35 -10.74 11.49
C ARG A 58 -8.20 -12.27 11.53
N LYS A 59 -7.25 -12.83 10.79
CA LYS A 59 -6.90 -14.27 10.84
C LYS A 59 -5.96 -14.63 12.00
N ARG A 60 -5.34 -13.63 12.63
CA ARG A 60 -4.31 -13.79 13.67
C ARG A 60 -4.75 -13.34 15.06
N VAL A 61 -5.75 -12.45 15.13
CA VAL A 61 -6.33 -11.94 16.37
C VAL A 61 -7.84 -12.17 16.37
N SER A 62 -8.51 -12.01 17.51
CA SER A 62 -9.97 -12.09 17.55
C SER A 62 -10.59 -11.01 16.66
N PRO A 63 -11.66 -11.29 15.90
CA PRO A 63 -12.37 -10.28 15.13
C PRO A 63 -12.87 -9.09 15.98
N SER A 64 -13.04 -9.28 17.30
CA SER A 64 -13.40 -8.22 18.25
C SER A 64 -12.26 -7.25 18.58
N GLU A 65 -11.02 -7.56 18.20
CA GLU A 65 -9.82 -6.79 18.53
C GLU A 65 -9.30 -5.94 17.38
N VAL A 66 -9.83 -6.12 16.17
CA VAL A 66 -9.38 -5.43 14.96
C VAL A 66 -10.51 -4.63 14.33
N ALA A 67 -10.24 -3.35 14.08
CA ALA A 67 -11.12 -2.44 13.37
C ALA A 67 -10.63 -2.18 11.94
N LEU A 68 -11.58 -1.99 11.02
CA LEU A 68 -11.35 -1.43 9.69
C LEU A 68 -12.03 -0.06 9.61
N MET A 69 -11.28 0.98 9.29
CA MET A 69 -11.83 2.33 9.13
C MET A 69 -11.41 2.95 7.80
N THR A 70 -12.37 3.17 6.92
CA THR A 70 -12.16 3.81 5.62
C THR A 70 -13.25 4.86 5.39
N GLY A 71 -13.17 5.61 4.29
CA GLY A 71 -14.21 6.58 3.93
C GLY A 71 -15.59 5.94 3.72
N GLU A 72 -15.64 4.71 3.21
CA GLU A 72 -16.88 4.04 2.80
C GLU A 72 -17.28 2.86 3.69
N GLU A 73 -16.34 2.30 4.46
CA GLU A 73 -16.58 1.15 5.33
C GLU A 73 -15.98 1.37 6.72
N LYS A 74 -16.78 1.12 7.75
CA LYS A 74 -16.39 1.24 9.15
C LYS A 74 -16.85 0.01 9.94
N ILE A 75 -15.88 -0.82 10.34
CA ILE A 75 -16.06 -1.97 11.22
C ILE A 75 -15.27 -1.67 12.49
N VAL A 76 -15.93 -1.31 13.58
CA VAL A 76 -15.27 -0.93 14.84
C VAL A 76 -15.90 -1.70 16.00
N PRO A 77 -15.35 -2.88 16.34
CA PRO A 77 -15.77 -3.61 17.53
C PRO A 77 -15.55 -2.79 18.83
N PRO A 78 -16.33 -3.04 19.90
CA PRO A 78 -16.20 -2.31 21.16
C PRO A 78 -14.82 -2.43 21.84
N HIS A 79 -14.11 -3.52 21.60
CA HIS A 79 -12.81 -3.83 22.20
C HIS A 79 -11.66 -3.82 21.20
N ALA A 80 -11.81 -3.06 20.10
CA ALA A 80 -10.77 -2.94 19.09
C ALA A 80 -9.49 -2.33 19.69
N ARG A 81 -8.38 -3.05 19.54
CA ARG A 81 -7.03 -2.62 19.94
C ARG A 81 -6.14 -2.32 18.73
N TYR A 82 -6.46 -2.92 17.58
CA TYR A 82 -5.74 -2.71 16.32
C TYR A 82 -6.63 -2.02 15.30
N PHE A 83 -6.20 -0.86 14.82
CA PHE A 83 -6.93 -0.04 13.86
C PHE A 83 -6.25 -0.07 12.51
N VAL A 84 -6.89 -0.70 11.53
CA VAL A 84 -6.44 -0.68 10.13
C VAL A 84 -7.27 0.35 9.39
N CYS A 85 -6.60 1.38 8.85
CA CYS A 85 -7.28 2.53 8.30
C CYS A 85 -6.80 2.89 6.91
N THR A 86 -7.60 3.61 6.13
CA THR A 86 -7.01 4.56 5.17
C THR A 86 -6.34 5.69 5.96
N THR A 87 -5.24 6.26 5.46
CA THR A 87 -4.49 7.34 6.17
C THR A 87 -5.39 8.53 6.53
N GLU A 88 -6.35 8.85 5.67
CA GLU A 88 -7.38 9.88 5.88
C GLU A 88 -8.33 9.56 7.06
N SER A 89 -8.59 8.28 7.29
CA SER A 89 -9.59 7.80 8.26
C SER A 89 -8.97 7.32 9.58
N MET A 90 -7.67 7.58 9.79
CA MET A 90 -7.00 7.29 11.06
C MET A 90 -7.64 8.08 12.22
N PRO A 91 -8.14 7.41 13.27
CA PRO A 91 -8.73 8.06 14.44
C PRO A 91 -7.65 8.58 15.40
N LEU A 92 -6.98 9.68 15.04
CA LEU A 92 -5.84 10.23 15.80
C LEU A 92 -6.17 10.70 17.22
N GLU A 93 -7.44 10.81 17.59
CA GLU A 93 -7.87 11.02 18.97
C GLU A 93 -7.58 9.81 19.89
N LYS A 94 -7.29 8.64 19.29
CA LYS A 94 -6.89 7.43 20.01
C LYS A 94 -5.37 7.37 20.12
N THR A 95 -4.88 7.26 21.35
CA THR A 95 -3.49 6.90 21.62
C THR A 95 -3.31 5.39 21.43
N VAL A 96 -2.20 5.00 20.81
CA VAL A 96 -1.81 3.61 20.56
C VAL A 96 -0.32 3.45 20.78
N ASP A 97 0.12 2.26 21.21
CA ASP A 97 1.54 2.00 21.47
C ASP A 97 2.34 1.98 20.16
N PHE A 98 1.78 1.39 19.11
CA PHE A 98 2.36 1.35 17.76
C PHE A 98 1.56 2.15 16.75
N LEU A 99 2.22 3.04 16.01
CA LEU A 99 1.62 3.76 14.89
C LEU A 99 2.45 3.57 13.61
N ALA A 100 1.80 3.21 12.50
CA ALA A 100 2.44 3.18 11.20
C ALA A 100 1.65 3.95 10.12
N VAL A 101 2.37 4.51 9.16
CA VAL A 101 1.80 5.11 7.95
C VAL A 101 2.55 4.58 6.74
N ASP A 102 1.81 3.96 5.82
CA ASP A 102 2.35 3.37 4.60
C ASP A 102 2.34 4.36 3.42
N GLU A 103 3.21 4.11 2.44
CA GLU A 103 3.48 4.98 1.27
C GLU A 103 3.70 6.47 1.61
N ILE A 104 4.56 6.76 2.60
CA ILE A 104 4.80 8.11 3.11
C ILE A 104 5.33 9.10 2.05
N GLN A 105 5.88 8.62 0.93
CA GLN A 105 6.23 9.49 -0.20
C GLN A 105 5.02 10.21 -0.81
N LEU A 106 3.79 9.73 -0.55
CA LEU A 106 2.56 10.41 -0.93
C LEU A 106 2.37 11.75 -0.22
N ALA A 107 3.20 12.08 0.79
CA ALA A 107 3.29 13.45 1.30
C ALA A 107 3.63 14.49 0.22
N ALA A 108 4.26 14.08 -0.88
CA ALA A 108 4.54 14.94 -2.03
C ALA A 108 3.39 15.00 -3.07
N ASP A 109 2.28 14.29 -2.84
CA ASP A 109 1.12 14.31 -3.74
C ASP A 109 0.38 15.67 -3.69
N PRO A 110 0.10 16.32 -4.83
CA PRO A 110 -0.52 17.65 -4.85
C PRO A 110 -1.93 17.71 -4.26
N GLU A 111 -2.69 16.63 -4.33
CA GLU A 111 -4.09 16.60 -3.92
C GLU A 111 -4.24 16.05 -2.51
N ARG A 112 -3.61 14.90 -2.23
CA ARG A 112 -3.77 14.14 -0.98
C ARG A 112 -2.58 14.25 -0.03
N GLY A 113 -1.47 14.83 -0.47
CA GLY A 113 -0.23 14.84 0.31
C GLY A 113 -0.30 15.65 1.61
N HIS A 114 -1.24 16.57 1.72
CA HIS A 114 -1.49 17.31 2.95
C HIS A 114 -1.84 16.38 4.13
N VAL A 115 -2.57 15.28 3.89
CA VAL A 115 -2.92 14.30 4.92
C VAL A 115 -1.67 13.54 5.38
N PHE A 116 -0.86 13.06 4.45
CA PHE A 116 0.36 12.31 4.77
C PHE A 116 1.41 13.21 5.44
N THR A 117 1.51 14.47 5.02
CA THR A 117 2.36 15.48 5.67
C THR A 117 1.89 15.72 7.12
N ASP A 118 0.59 15.85 7.35
CA ASP A 118 0.04 15.96 8.69
C ASP A 118 0.40 14.75 9.56
N ARG A 119 0.23 13.53 9.05
CA ARG A 119 0.59 12.31 9.79
C ARG A 119 2.09 12.23 10.06
N LEU A 120 2.94 12.58 9.10
CA LEU A 120 4.38 12.64 9.27
C LEU A 120 4.78 13.57 10.43
N LEU A 121 4.16 14.75 10.48
CA LEU A 121 4.48 15.78 11.46
C LEU A 121 3.86 15.52 12.84
N ARG A 122 2.67 14.89 12.90
CA ARG A 122 1.85 14.92 14.12
C ARG A 122 1.42 13.55 14.65
N ALA A 123 1.42 12.49 13.84
CA ALA A 123 0.97 11.18 14.31
C ALA A 123 2.11 10.43 15.02
N ARG A 124 1.88 10.00 16.26
CA ARG A 124 2.87 9.24 17.06
C ARG A 124 2.20 8.05 17.74
N GLY A 125 2.94 6.96 17.84
CA GLY A 125 2.67 5.90 18.82
C GLY A 125 3.40 6.21 20.13
N GLU A 126 2.87 5.71 21.25
CA GLU A 126 3.45 5.90 22.59
C GLU A 126 4.80 5.17 22.73
N GLU A 127 5.00 4.04 22.04
CA GLU A 127 6.23 3.25 22.10
C GLU A 127 7.00 3.27 20.76
N GLU A 128 6.28 3.16 19.63
CA GLU A 128 6.90 3.05 18.32
C GLU A 128 6.08 3.74 17.22
N THR A 129 6.75 4.57 16.43
CA THR A 129 6.21 5.17 15.21
C THR A 129 7.01 4.70 14.00
N MET A 130 6.33 4.20 12.97
CA MET A 130 6.95 3.66 11.76
C MET A 130 6.39 4.29 10.48
N PHE A 131 7.24 4.99 9.72
CA PHE A 131 6.91 5.50 8.39
C PHE A 131 7.46 4.54 7.34
N LEU A 132 6.60 4.03 6.46
CA LEU A 132 6.98 3.12 5.38
C LEU A 132 6.88 3.85 4.06
N GLY A 133 7.83 3.65 3.14
CA GLY A 133 7.71 4.21 1.81
C GLY A 133 8.88 3.95 0.89
N SER A 134 8.94 4.69 -0.21
CA SER A 134 10.05 4.67 -1.16
C SER A 134 11.23 5.52 -0.69
N GLU A 135 12.40 5.25 -1.26
CA GLU A 135 13.64 6.01 -0.99
C GLU A 135 13.50 7.51 -1.33
N THR A 136 12.60 7.85 -2.25
CA THR A 136 12.30 9.25 -2.61
C THR A 136 11.77 10.08 -1.44
N ALA A 137 11.24 9.45 -0.38
CA ALA A 137 10.81 10.14 0.83
C ALA A 137 11.98 10.52 1.76
N ARG A 138 13.18 9.95 1.59
CA ARG A 138 14.33 10.18 2.48
C ARG A 138 14.64 11.66 2.71
N PRO A 139 14.77 12.52 1.68
CA PRO A 139 15.16 13.91 1.90
C PRO A 139 14.13 14.67 2.75
N LEU A 140 12.84 14.36 2.57
CA LEU A 140 11.75 14.94 3.34
C LEU A 140 11.83 14.49 4.80
N ILE A 141 11.99 13.19 5.04
CA ILE A 141 12.06 12.61 6.38
C ILE A 141 13.28 13.13 7.14
N SER A 142 14.48 13.10 6.54
CA SER A 142 15.70 13.58 7.20
C SER A 142 15.63 15.05 7.59
N ARG A 143 14.84 15.85 6.85
CA ARG A 143 14.68 17.28 7.12
C ARG A 143 13.60 17.56 8.18
N LEU A 144 12.50 16.82 8.18
CA LEU A 144 11.36 17.04 9.10
C LEU A 144 11.45 16.24 10.39
N LEU A 145 12.16 15.11 10.37
CA LEU A 145 12.32 14.16 11.47
C LEU A 145 13.81 13.78 11.60
N PRO A 146 14.68 14.72 12.04
CA PRO A 146 16.12 14.45 12.14
C PRO A 146 16.45 13.32 13.12
N ASP A 147 15.60 13.08 14.11
CA ASP A 147 15.78 12.03 15.12
C ASP A 147 15.24 10.66 14.67
N ALA A 148 14.65 10.57 13.47
CA ALA A 148 14.14 9.30 12.96
C ALA A 148 15.30 8.41 12.47
N SER A 149 15.31 7.16 12.92
CA SER A 149 16.20 6.15 12.35
C SER A 149 15.72 5.77 10.94
N ILE A 150 16.61 5.68 9.96
CA ILE A 150 16.23 5.32 8.58
C ILE A 150 16.84 3.97 8.21
N THR A 151 15.99 2.97 8.00
CA THR A 151 16.39 1.62 7.58
C THR A 151 16.02 1.41 6.12
N ASN A 152 16.94 0.85 5.33
CA ASN A 152 16.68 0.54 3.92
C ASN A 152 16.39 -0.96 3.73
N ARG A 153 15.43 -1.31 2.87
CA ARG A 153 15.11 -2.72 2.53
C ARG A 153 15.33 -3.01 1.05
N PRO A 154 16.21 -3.97 0.70
CA PRO A 154 16.43 -4.35 -0.69
C PRO A 154 15.22 -5.12 -1.25
N ARG A 155 14.97 -4.96 -2.56
CA ARG A 155 13.90 -5.67 -3.29
C ARG A 155 14.13 -7.19 -3.21
N PHE A 156 13.07 -7.96 -3.04
CA PHE A 156 13.16 -9.43 -3.03
C PHE A 156 13.49 -10.04 -4.40
N SER A 157 13.15 -9.34 -5.49
CA SER A 157 13.38 -9.78 -6.86
C SER A 157 14.31 -8.85 -7.63
N ILE A 158 15.04 -9.42 -8.60
CA ILE A 158 15.87 -8.69 -9.56
C ILE A 158 14.97 -8.25 -10.73
N LEU A 159 15.08 -6.98 -11.12
CA LEU A 159 14.45 -6.47 -12.33
C LEU A 159 15.49 -6.35 -13.44
N SER A 160 15.12 -6.78 -14.65
CA SER A 160 15.95 -6.63 -15.85
C SER A 160 15.12 -6.03 -16.98
N HIS A 161 15.79 -5.25 -17.85
CA HIS A 161 15.17 -4.66 -19.02
C HIS A 161 15.31 -5.60 -20.23
N ALA A 162 14.19 -6.06 -20.78
CA ALA A 162 14.18 -7.03 -21.88
C ALA A 162 14.13 -6.41 -23.29
N GLY A 163 14.26 -5.09 -23.41
CA GLY A 163 14.18 -4.37 -24.69
C GLY A 163 12.77 -4.25 -25.27
N GLN A 164 12.67 -3.64 -26.45
CA GLN A 164 11.39 -3.49 -27.15
C GLN A 164 10.93 -4.84 -27.72
N LYS A 165 9.69 -5.22 -27.42
CA LYS A 165 9.06 -6.43 -27.96
C LYS A 165 7.72 -6.10 -28.62
N LYS A 166 7.40 -6.81 -29.70
CA LYS A 166 6.07 -6.78 -30.30
C LYS A 166 5.09 -7.46 -29.35
N LEU A 167 3.86 -6.94 -29.21
CA LEU A 167 2.80 -7.52 -28.36
C LEU A 167 2.60 -9.02 -28.64
N THR A 168 2.63 -9.39 -29.92
CA THR A 168 2.44 -10.78 -30.36
C THR A 168 3.57 -11.72 -29.95
N LYS A 169 4.73 -11.21 -29.53
CA LYS A 169 5.92 -11.98 -29.11
C LYS A 169 6.12 -11.99 -27.59
N LEU A 170 5.16 -11.45 -26.82
CA LEU A 170 5.24 -11.48 -25.37
C LEU A 170 5.04 -12.91 -24.84
N PRO A 171 5.86 -13.35 -23.86
CA PRO A 171 5.72 -14.67 -23.26
C PRO A 171 4.35 -14.79 -22.54
N ARG A 172 3.94 -16.03 -22.27
CA ARG A 172 2.81 -16.29 -21.36
C ARG A 172 3.15 -15.69 -19.99
N ARG A 173 2.12 -15.40 -19.18
CA ARG A 173 2.27 -14.74 -17.87
C ARG A 173 2.85 -13.32 -18.01
N THR A 174 2.31 -12.53 -18.94
CA THR A 174 2.72 -11.12 -19.12
C THR A 174 1.62 -10.17 -18.71
N ALA A 175 1.97 -9.20 -17.86
CA ALA A 175 1.17 -7.99 -17.67
C ALA A 175 1.56 -6.90 -18.68
N ILE A 176 0.58 -6.33 -19.37
CA ILE A 176 0.73 -5.26 -20.36
C ILE A 176 0.03 -4.02 -19.79
N VAL A 177 0.78 -2.93 -19.62
CA VAL A 177 0.25 -1.70 -19.03
C VAL A 177 0.13 -0.61 -20.09
N ASP A 178 -1.04 0.03 -20.14
CA ASP A 178 -1.32 1.19 -20.99
C ASP A 178 -2.15 2.22 -20.21
N PHE A 179 -1.99 3.51 -20.49
CA PHE A 179 -2.64 4.58 -19.73
C PHE A 179 -3.99 5.03 -20.32
N SER A 180 -4.43 4.40 -21.41
CA SER A 180 -5.73 4.66 -22.04
C SER A 180 -6.65 3.45 -21.93
N ALA A 181 -7.89 3.67 -21.45
CA ALA A 181 -8.91 2.62 -21.38
C ALA A 181 -9.20 2.01 -22.77
N ASP A 182 -9.30 2.85 -23.81
CA ASP A 182 -9.54 2.41 -25.18
C ASP A 182 -8.41 1.50 -25.68
N ARG A 183 -7.15 1.87 -25.38
CA ARG A 183 -5.98 1.05 -25.73
C ARG A 183 -5.93 -0.24 -24.95
N VAL A 184 -6.27 -0.23 -23.66
CA VAL A 184 -6.38 -1.44 -22.83
C VAL A 184 -7.38 -2.42 -23.46
N TYR A 185 -8.57 -1.96 -23.84
CA TYR A 185 -9.56 -2.83 -24.49
C TYR A 185 -9.10 -3.32 -25.87
N ALA A 186 -8.49 -2.45 -26.68
CA ALA A 186 -7.98 -2.83 -28.00
C ALA A 186 -6.87 -3.90 -27.91
N ILE A 187 -5.94 -3.76 -26.96
CA ILE A 187 -4.89 -4.75 -26.70
C ILE A 187 -5.50 -6.05 -26.18
N ALA A 188 -6.47 -5.97 -25.25
CA ALA A 188 -7.13 -7.16 -24.71
C ALA A 188 -7.85 -7.95 -25.80
N GLU A 189 -8.57 -7.29 -26.70
CA GLU A 189 -9.25 -7.92 -27.83
C GLU A 189 -8.25 -8.57 -28.80
N LEU A 190 -7.15 -7.87 -29.13
CA LEU A 190 -6.07 -8.43 -29.95
C LEU A 190 -5.49 -9.71 -29.34
N ILE A 191 -5.21 -9.70 -28.04
CA ILE A 191 -4.65 -10.85 -27.33
C ILE A 191 -5.68 -12.00 -27.25
N ARG A 192 -6.95 -11.71 -26.96
CA ARG A 192 -8.02 -12.72 -26.94
C ARG A 192 -8.14 -13.45 -28.28
N ARG A 193 -8.11 -12.72 -29.40
CA ARG A 193 -8.16 -13.30 -30.75
C ARG A 193 -6.98 -14.20 -31.07
N GLN A 194 -5.77 -13.86 -30.61
CA GLN A 194 -4.54 -14.59 -30.96
C GLN A 194 -4.14 -15.68 -29.97
N ARG A 195 -4.52 -15.53 -28.69
CA ARG A 195 -4.01 -16.33 -27.57
C ARG A 195 -5.13 -16.96 -26.73
N GLY A 196 -6.40 -16.71 -27.04
CA GLY A 196 -7.56 -17.36 -26.43
C GLY A 196 -8.10 -16.68 -25.17
N GLY A 197 -7.33 -15.85 -24.46
CA GLY A 197 -7.79 -15.23 -23.22
C GLY A 197 -6.93 -14.08 -22.72
N ALA A 198 -7.58 -13.12 -22.06
CA ALA A 198 -6.95 -11.98 -21.41
C ALA A 198 -7.81 -11.41 -20.27
N ALA A 199 -7.20 -11.16 -19.12
CA ALA A 199 -7.80 -10.41 -18.01
C ALA A 199 -7.61 -8.91 -18.24
N VAL A 200 -8.59 -8.11 -17.82
CA VAL A 200 -8.54 -6.64 -17.92
C VAL A 200 -8.69 -6.00 -16.55
N VAL A 201 -7.75 -5.13 -16.18
CA VAL A 201 -7.75 -4.44 -14.89
C VAL A 201 -7.62 -2.93 -15.08
N MET A 202 -8.63 -2.17 -14.71
CA MET A 202 -8.59 -0.71 -14.79
C MET A 202 -9.18 -0.07 -13.54
N GLY A 203 -8.79 1.17 -13.26
CA GLY A 203 -9.28 1.92 -12.10
C GLY A 203 -10.80 2.07 -12.07
N ALA A 204 -11.45 2.19 -13.24
CA ALA A 204 -12.90 2.32 -13.38
C ALA A 204 -13.69 1.04 -13.06
N LEU A 205 -13.04 -0.14 -13.01
CA LEU A 205 -13.73 -1.39 -12.68
C LEU A 205 -14.09 -1.43 -11.20
N SER A 206 -15.30 -1.94 -10.92
CA SER A 206 -15.74 -2.22 -9.55
C SER A 206 -14.75 -3.15 -8.84
N PRO A 207 -14.58 -3.05 -7.50
CA PRO A 207 -13.67 -3.93 -6.76
C PRO A 207 -13.93 -5.42 -7.00
N ARG A 208 -15.21 -5.81 -7.06
CA ARG A 208 -15.62 -7.21 -7.33
C ARG A 208 -15.17 -7.66 -8.72
N THR A 209 -15.41 -6.84 -9.75
CA THR A 209 -14.99 -7.15 -11.13
C THR A 209 -13.47 -7.22 -11.24
N ARG A 210 -12.76 -6.28 -10.62
CA ARG A 210 -11.29 -6.25 -10.62
C ARG A 210 -10.70 -7.51 -10.00
N ASN A 211 -11.19 -7.90 -8.81
CA ASN A 211 -10.73 -9.11 -8.13
C ASN A 211 -11.04 -10.38 -8.93
N ALA A 212 -12.18 -10.45 -9.60
CA ALA A 212 -12.50 -11.57 -10.48
C ALA A 212 -11.55 -11.65 -11.70
N GLN A 213 -11.22 -10.52 -12.32
CA GLN A 213 -10.26 -10.48 -13.44
C GLN A 213 -8.85 -10.89 -13.00
N VAL A 214 -8.42 -10.43 -11.83
CA VAL A 214 -7.16 -10.84 -11.22
C VAL A 214 -7.13 -12.33 -10.91
N ALA A 215 -8.23 -12.89 -10.40
CA ALA A 215 -8.34 -14.32 -10.11
C ALA A 215 -8.20 -15.18 -11.38
N LEU A 216 -8.80 -14.77 -12.50
CA LEU A 216 -8.63 -15.48 -13.79
C LEU A 216 -7.14 -15.56 -14.19
N TYR A 217 -6.40 -14.47 -14.02
CA TYR A 217 -4.96 -14.46 -14.31
C TYR A 217 -4.18 -15.33 -13.31
N GLN A 218 -4.42 -15.18 -12.01
CA GLN A 218 -3.69 -15.91 -10.98
C GLN A 218 -3.91 -17.42 -11.04
N ASN A 219 -5.14 -17.87 -11.31
CA ASN A 219 -5.48 -19.28 -11.43
C ASN A 219 -5.02 -19.92 -12.74
N GLY A 220 -4.52 -19.13 -13.69
CA GLY A 220 -4.05 -19.61 -14.99
C GLY A 220 -5.15 -19.83 -16.02
N ASP A 221 -6.38 -19.38 -15.76
CA ASP A 221 -7.48 -19.38 -16.75
C ASP A 221 -7.13 -18.49 -17.95
N VAL A 222 -6.34 -17.45 -17.72
CA VAL A 222 -5.75 -16.59 -18.75
C VAL A 222 -4.28 -16.28 -18.47
N ASP A 223 -3.47 -16.21 -19.53
CA ASP A 223 -2.02 -15.97 -19.43
C ASP A 223 -1.61 -14.49 -19.50
N TYR A 224 -2.54 -13.62 -19.87
CA TYR A 224 -2.24 -12.21 -20.14
C TYR A 224 -3.16 -11.32 -19.33
N LEU A 225 -2.56 -10.28 -18.73
CA LEU A 225 -3.25 -9.25 -17.99
C LEU A 225 -3.01 -7.92 -18.68
N ILE A 226 -4.06 -7.21 -19.06
CA ILE A 226 -3.95 -5.88 -19.67
C ILE A 226 -4.53 -4.90 -18.67
N ALA A 227 -3.74 -3.91 -18.27
CA ALA A 227 -4.13 -3.02 -17.20
C ALA A 227 -3.77 -1.56 -17.45
N THR A 228 -4.44 -0.67 -16.72
CA THR A 228 -3.89 0.67 -16.50
C THR A 228 -2.88 0.67 -15.35
N ASP A 229 -2.33 1.84 -15.07
CA ASP A 229 -1.58 2.17 -13.85
C ASP A 229 -2.22 1.68 -12.54
N ALA A 230 -3.53 1.43 -12.53
CA ALA A 230 -4.26 0.80 -11.44
C ALA A 230 -3.70 -0.57 -11.01
N ILE A 231 -2.88 -1.24 -11.84
CA ILE A 231 -2.16 -2.47 -11.43
C ILE A 231 -1.08 -2.19 -10.38
N GLY A 232 -0.49 -0.99 -10.39
CA GLY A 232 0.64 -0.63 -9.54
C GLY A 232 0.24 -0.37 -8.09
N MET A 233 -1.04 -0.21 -7.80
CA MET A 233 -1.53 0.12 -6.46
C MET A 233 -2.74 -0.74 -6.08
N GLY A 234 -2.61 -1.46 -4.96
CA GLY A 234 -3.76 -2.12 -4.33
C GLY A 234 -4.10 -3.52 -4.81
N LEU A 235 -3.34 -4.12 -5.72
CA LEU A 235 -3.53 -5.52 -6.11
C LEU A 235 -2.32 -6.35 -5.71
N ASN A 236 -2.53 -7.36 -4.89
CA ASN A 236 -1.51 -8.36 -4.59
C ASN A 236 -1.56 -9.44 -5.68
N MET A 237 -0.60 -9.39 -6.60
CA MET A 237 -0.54 -10.25 -7.77
C MET A 237 0.84 -10.86 -7.97
N ASP A 238 0.84 -12.14 -8.33
CA ASP A 238 2.03 -12.82 -8.84
C ASP A 238 2.12 -12.62 -10.36
N VAL A 239 2.93 -11.64 -10.75
CA VAL A 239 3.15 -11.22 -12.15
C VAL A 239 4.52 -11.67 -12.61
#